data_AF-A0A1Q3CIF5-F1
#
_entry.id   AF-A0A1Q3CIF5-F1
#
_cell.length_a   1.000
_cell.length_b   1.000
_cell.length_c   1.000
_cell.angle_alpha   90.00
_cell.angle_beta   90.00
_cell.angle_gamma   90.00
#
_symmetry.space_group_name_H-M   'P 1'
#
loop_
_entity.id
_entity.type
_entity.pdbx_description
1 polymer ?
#
loop_
_entity_poly.entity_id
_entity_poly.type
_entity_poly.pdbx_seq_one_letter_code
_entity_poly.pdbx_strand_id
1 'polypeptide(L)'
;MTIKNIIADLKKGEKLTGTNYDIWHKKITFLLNEQEFYEHLTTTMTRPPEGKTAQHHRDLEVFEAWSKKHRCARFTLLSCMHDDLIGAYEHCATAKAMWDHLRFDFGGTSVTRLRSLVLKFEMFKKEPKNSMTEYQRIMSAMIRDLKNVVIALSDEQQVQVVIRSLPDSWVNMRQILTYNENIKNFADVSHHVELEAESEEATRATAFFAQGGKRHGNWYKRKRKGKSGNKEGPSN
;
A
#
# COMPACT_ATOMS: atom_id res chain seq x y z
N MET A 1 -3.76 -23.82 -1.28
CA MET A 1 -2.39 -23.25 -1.13
C MET A 1 -1.88 -23.70 0.23
N THR A 2 -0.77 -24.44 0.30
CA THR A 2 -0.26 -25.00 1.57
C THR A 2 0.52 -23.94 2.35
N ILE A 3 0.50 -23.96 3.69
CA ILE A 3 1.28 -23.06 4.57
C ILE A 3 2.76 -22.99 4.14
N LYS A 4 3.33 -24.12 3.71
CA LYS A 4 4.69 -24.22 3.17
C LYS A 4 4.94 -23.27 1.98
N ASN A 5 3.96 -23.08 1.09
CA ASN A 5 4.08 -22.18 -0.05
C ASN A 5 4.02 -20.71 0.40
N ILE A 6 3.14 -20.38 1.35
CA ILE A 6 3.05 -19.02 1.93
C ILE A 6 4.36 -18.64 2.62
N ILE A 7 4.95 -19.56 3.38
CA ILE A 7 6.26 -19.37 4.02
C ILE A 7 7.36 -19.16 2.98
N ALA A 8 7.36 -19.96 1.89
CA ALA A 8 8.34 -19.80 0.82
C ALA A 8 8.20 -18.45 0.10
N ASP A 9 6.97 -18.00 -0.14
CA ASP A 9 6.69 -16.70 -0.76
C ASP A 9 7.07 -15.54 0.17
N LEU A 10 6.83 -15.67 1.49
CA LEU A 10 7.28 -14.68 2.47
C LEU A 10 8.82 -14.60 2.54
N LYS A 11 9.53 -15.72 2.44
CA LYS A 11 11.00 -15.74 2.37
C LYS A 11 11.55 -15.12 1.09
N LYS A 12 10.80 -15.22 -0.01
CA LYS A 12 11.11 -14.55 -1.30
C LYS A 12 10.58 -13.12 -1.38
N GLY A 13 9.84 -12.69 -0.36
CA GLY A 13 9.21 -11.38 -0.30
C GLY A 13 10.23 -10.25 -0.22
N GLU A 14 9.70 -9.03 -0.22
CA GLU A 14 10.52 -7.82 -0.14
C GLU A 14 11.37 -7.79 1.14
N LYS A 15 12.69 -7.70 0.96
CA LYS A 15 13.68 -7.56 2.03
C LYS A 15 13.52 -6.22 2.74
N LEU A 16 14.00 -6.11 3.98
CA LEU A 16 14.08 -4.82 4.68
C LEU A 16 15.04 -3.88 3.93
N THR A 17 14.54 -2.72 3.52
CA THR A 17 15.31 -1.66 2.82
C THR A 17 15.42 -0.36 3.63
N GLY A 18 14.66 -0.26 4.73
CA GLY A 18 14.64 0.89 5.65
C GLY A 18 13.36 1.73 5.60
N THR A 19 12.62 1.71 4.49
CA THR A 19 11.35 2.44 4.34
C THR A 19 10.12 1.56 4.53
N ASN A 20 10.28 0.24 4.45
CA ASN A 20 9.21 -0.74 4.47
C ASN A 20 9.04 -1.46 5.81
N TYR A 21 9.66 -0.97 6.89
CA TYR A 21 9.73 -1.66 8.18
C TYR A 21 8.37 -2.09 8.73
N ASP A 22 7.33 -1.26 8.65
CA ASP A 22 6.02 -1.60 9.24
C ASP A 22 5.38 -2.83 8.57
N ILE A 23 5.51 -2.95 7.25
CA ILE A 23 5.02 -4.11 6.49
C ILE A 23 5.95 -5.30 6.69
N TRP A 24 7.26 -5.06 6.63
CA TRP A 24 8.28 -6.08 6.84
C TRP A 24 8.15 -6.74 8.22
N HIS A 25 8.05 -5.94 9.29
CA HIS A 25 7.92 -6.41 10.67
C HIS A 25 6.69 -7.31 10.85
N LYS A 26 5.55 -6.95 10.24
CA LYS A 26 4.33 -7.79 10.27
C LYS A 26 4.56 -9.13 9.57
N LYS A 27 5.15 -9.11 8.36
CA LYS A 27 5.44 -10.33 7.58
C LYS A 27 6.42 -11.25 8.29
N ILE A 28 7.49 -10.69 8.86
CA ILE A 28 8.52 -11.47 9.58
C ILE A 28 8.00 -11.98 10.92
N THR A 29 7.17 -11.20 11.63
CA THR A 29 6.49 -11.68 12.83
C THR A 29 5.65 -12.91 12.52
N PHE A 30 4.86 -12.89 11.44
CA PHE A 30 4.08 -14.06 11.02
C PHE A 30 5.00 -15.24 10.65
N LEU A 31 6.03 -15.01 9.84
CA LEU A 31 7.00 -16.03 9.44
C LEU A 31 7.67 -16.73 10.62
N LEU A 32 8.07 -15.96 11.64
CA LEU A 32 8.73 -16.49 12.84
C LEU A 32 7.76 -17.22 13.77
N ASN A 33 6.49 -16.83 13.83
CA ASN A 33 5.48 -17.58 14.58
C ASN A 33 5.22 -18.95 13.95
N GLU A 34 5.04 -19.00 12.62
CA GLU A 34 4.83 -20.26 11.89
C GLU A 34 6.04 -21.21 11.96
N GLN A 35 7.23 -20.68 12.25
CA GLN A 35 8.46 -21.47 12.43
C GLN A 35 8.79 -21.76 13.90
N GLU A 36 7.94 -21.34 14.85
CA GLU A 36 8.19 -21.44 16.30
C GLU A 36 9.49 -20.76 16.74
N PHE A 37 9.92 -19.71 16.05
CA PHE A 37 11.13 -18.95 16.33
C PHE A 37 10.84 -17.65 17.10
N TYR A 38 9.59 -17.18 17.08
CA TYR A 38 9.22 -15.90 17.65
C TYR A 38 9.55 -15.77 19.14
N GLU A 39 9.34 -16.82 19.93
CA GLU A 39 9.66 -16.84 21.37
C GLU A 39 11.14 -16.58 21.65
N HIS A 40 12.02 -16.84 20.69
CA HIS A 40 13.47 -16.62 20.86
C HIS A 40 13.89 -15.18 20.57
N LEU A 41 12.96 -14.34 20.12
CA LEU A 41 13.15 -12.88 20.05
C LEU A 41 12.87 -12.19 21.39
N THR A 42 12.20 -12.87 22.31
CA THR A 42 11.80 -12.29 23.60
C THR A 42 12.50 -12.95 24.79
N THR A 43 12.98 -14.19 24.61
CA THR A 43 13.65 -14.97 25.64
C THR A 43 15.16 -15.01 25.46
N THR A 44 15.87 -15.16 26.58
CA THR A 44 17.30 -15.44 26.63
C THR A 44 17.51 -16.61 27.57
N MET A 45 18.32 -17.58 27.17
CA MET A 45 18.66 -18.74 27.99
C MET A 45 20.17 -18.78 28.21
N THR A 46 20.58 -19.04 29.44
CA THR A 46 21.99 -19.21 29.80
C THR A 46 22.39 -20.68 29.69
N ARG A 47 23.62 -20.93 29.24
CA ARG A 47 24.18 -22.28 29.24
C ARG A 47 24.24 -22.80 30.68
N PRO A 48 23.75 -24.01 30.97
CA PRO A 48 23.87 -24.59 32.30
C PRO A 48 25.35 -24.78 32.68
N PRO A 49 25.70 -24.69 33.98
CA PRO A 49 27.06 -24.95 34.46
C PRO A 49 27.47 -26.39 34.17
N GLU A 50 28.77 -26.63 34.06
CA GLU A 50 29.31 -27.97 33.81
C GLU A 50 28.92 -28.94 34.93
N GLY A 51 28.52 -30.15 34.54
CA GLY A 51 28.08 -31.18 35.48
C GLY A 51 28.10 -32.57 34.83
N LYS A 52 27.92 -33.60 35.65
CA LYS A 52 27.84 -35.00 35.21
C LYS A 52 26.57 -35.70 35.68
N THR A 53 25.63 -34.95 36.24
CA THR A 53 24.37 -35.48 36.77
C THR A 53 23.37 -35.70 35.65
N ALA A 54 22.41 -36.61 35.85
CA ALA A 54 21.30 -36.79 34.91
C ALA A 54 20.52 -35.49 34.68
N GLN A 55 20.42 -34.63 35.69
CA GLN A 55 19.81 -33.31 35.56
C GLN A 55 20.60 -32.39 34.63
N HIS A 56 21.93 -32.33 34.78
CA HIS A 56 22.78 -31.56 33.87
C HIS A 56 22.61 -31.98 32.41
N HIS A 57 22.53 -33.28 32.13
CA HIS A 57 22.31 -33.77 30.76
C HIS A 57 20.98 -33.30 30.18
N ARG A 58 19.88 -33.33 30.96
CA ARG A 58 18.58 -32.82 30.52
C ARG A 58 18.61 -31.30 30.29
N ASP A 59 19.21 -30.54 31.20
CA ASP A 59 19.29 -29.08 31.10
C ASP A 59 20.13 -28.67 29.88
N LEU A 60 21.21 -29.41 29.60
CA LEU A 60 22.06 -29.19 28.43
C LEU A 60 21.30 -29.48 27.13
N GLU A 61 20.55 -30.57 27.07
CA GLU A 61 19.73 -30.92 25.91
C GLU A 61 18.66 -29.85 25.61
N VAL A 62 17.99 -29.33 26.64
CA VAL A 62 17.04 -28.21 26.51
C VAL A 62 17.75 -26.95 25.99
N PHE A 63 18.92 -26.63 26.52
CA PHE A 63 19.71 -25.48 26.06
C PHE A 63 20.17 -25.63 24.61
N GLU A 64 20.61 -26.82 24.19
CA GLU A 64 21.04 -27.08 22.81
C GLU A 64 19.87 -26.97 21.81
N ALA A 65 18.70 -27.51 22.18
CA ALA A 65 17.49 -27.36 21.39
C ALA A 65 17.08 -25.89 21.23
N TRP A 66 17.07 -25.13 22.34
CA TRP A 66 16.82 -23.69 22.33
C TRP A 66 17.86 -22.94 21.48
N SER A 67 19.15 -23.24 21.66
CA SER A 67 20.26 -22.60 20.95
C SER A 67 20.20 -22.83 19.43
N LYS A 68 19.76 -24.02 18.99
CA LYS A 68 19.53 -24.31 17.58
C LYS A 68 18.44 -23.42 17.01
N LYS A 69 17.27 -23.36 17.65
CA LYS A 69 16.15 -22.51 17.19
C LYS A 69 16.49 -21.01 17.28
N HIS A 70 17.20 -20.58 18.33
CA HIS A 70 17.70 -19.20 18.46
C HIS A 70 18.65 -18.80 17.32
N ARG A 71 19.55 -19.72 16.90
CA ARG A 71 20.40 -19.50 15.71
C ARG A 71 19.57 -19.40 14.42
N CYS A 72 18.55 -20.25 14.27
CA CYS A 72 17.64 -20.16 13.12
C CYS A 72 16.87 -18.83 13.10
N ALA A 73 16.40 -18.34 14.25
CA ALA A 73 15.75 -17.04 14.34
C ALA A 73 16.67 -15.91 13.87
N ARG A 74 17.93 -15.86 14.34
CA ARG A 74 18.93 -14.89 13.87
C ARG A 74 19.17 -14.99 12.37
N PHE A 75 19.35 -16.19 11.84
CA PHE A 75 19.58 -16.39 10.41
C PHE A 75 18.38 -15.94 9.56
N THR A 76 17.15 -16.26 10.00
CA THR A 76 15.93 -15.81 9.31
C THR A 76 15.87 -14.28 9.26
N LEU A 77 16.14 -13.58 10.37
CA LEU A 77 16.17 -12.12 10.40
C LEU A 77 17.19 -11.55 9.40
N LEU A 78 18.42 -12.06 9.38
CA LEU A 78 19.47 -11.66 8.43
C LEU A 78 19.11 -11.96 6.97
N SER A 79 18.48 -13.11 6.71
CA SER A 79 18.08 -13.49 5.35
C SER A 79 16.97 -12.60 4.77
N CYS A 80 16.22 -11.93 5.65
CA CYS A 80 15.09 -11.09 5.29
C CYS A 80 15.44 -9.59 5.21
N MET A 81 16.70 -9.21 5.33
CA MET A 81 17.17 -7.84 5.14
C MET A 81 18.02 -7.69 3.87
N HIS A 82 18.10 -6.47 3.33
CA HIS A 82 18.97 -6.16 2.21
C HIS A 82 20.44 -6.36 2.61
N ASP A 83 21.28 -6.73 1.64
CA ASP A 83 22.65 -7.16 1.92
C ASP A 83 23.47 -6.03 2.57
N ASP A 84 23.19 -4.77 2.19
CA ASP A 84 23.81 -3.57 2.79
C ASP A 84 23.49 -3.39 4.28
N LEU A 85 22.41 -3.99 4.79
CA LEU A 85 22.03 -3.93 6.20
C LEU A 85 22.65 -5.06 7.02
N ILE A 86 22.98 -6.20 6.40
CA ILE A 86 23.45 -7.40 7.11
C ILE A 86 24.66 -7.09 7.99
N GLY A 87 25.64 -6.34 7.47
CA GLY A 87 26.85 -5.98 8.20
C GLY A 87 26.58 -5.14 9.46
N ALA A 88 25.50 -4.35 9.49
CA ALA A 88 25.14 -3.57 10.67
C ALA A 88 24.54 -4.42 11.81
N TYR A 89 23.89 -5.54 11.48
CA TYR A 89 23.14 -6.35 12.44
C TYR A 89 23.77 -7.70 12.78
N GLU A 90 24.67 -8.24 11.95
CA GLU A 90 25.24 -9.57 12.15
C GLU A 90 25.96 -9.75 13.50
N HIS A 91 26.54 -8.66 14.03
CA HIS A 91 27.25 -8.63 15.31
C HIS A 91 26.34 -8.69 16.54
N CYS A 92 25.01 -8.56 16.38
CA CYS A 92 24.07 -8.69 17.49
C CYS A 92 24.13 -10.10 18.09
N ALA A 93 24.57 -10.21 19.35
CA ALA A 93 24.84 -11.50 20.00
C ALA A 93 23.60 -12.41 20.09
N THR A 94 22.40 -11.83 20.23
CA THR A 94 21.14 -12.55 20.39
C THR A 94 20.10 -12.14 19.35
N ALA A 95 19.18 -13.05 19.04
CA ALA A 95 18.04 -12.76 18.16
C ALA A 95 17.19 -11.62 18.74
N LYS A 96 17.03 -11.61 20.06
CA LYS A 96 16.40 -10.52 20.80
C LYS A 96 17.08 -9.17 20.57
N ALA A 97 18.40 -9.10 20.77
CA ALA A 97 19.14 -7.85 20.58
C ALA A 97 19.00 -7.32 19.15
N MET A 98 19.07 -8.22 18.15
CA MET A 98 18.84 -7.86 16.76
C MET A 98 17.42 -7.32 16.53
N TRP A 99 16.41 -8.00 17.06
CA TRP A 99 15.00 -7.61 16.92
C TRP A 99 14.70 -6.25 17.55
N ASP A 100 15.24 -6.02 18.74
CA ASP A 100 15.07 -4.75 19.46
C ASP A 100 15.83 -3.61 18.75
N HIS A 101 17.03 -3.87 18.22
CA HIS A 101 17.81 -2.88 17.46
C HIS A 101 17.12 -2.48 16.16
N LEU A 102 16.60 -3.45 15.40
CA LEU A 102 15.80 -3.20 14.19
C LEU A 102 14.56 -2.36 14.50
N ARG A 103 13.90 -2.63 15.63
CA ARG A 103 12.78 -1.81 16.10
C ARG A 103 13.20 -0.40 16.46
N PHE A 104 14.35 -0.22 17.06
CA PHE A 104 14.87 1.10 17.39
C PHE A 104 15.18 1.91 16.12
N ASP A 105 15.93 1.33 15.18
CA ASP A 105 16.39 2.03 13.97
C ASP A 105 15.26 2.34 12.99
N PHE A 106 14.33 1.40 12.84
CA PHE A 106 13.31 1.48 11.78
C PHE A 106 11.86 1.48 12.29
N GLY A 107 11.63 0.99 13.52
CA GLY A 107 10.30 0.93 14.13
C GLY A 107 9.89 2.21 14.86
N GLY A 108 10.85 3.08 15.15
CA GLY A 108 10.57 4.45 15.56
C GLY A 108 10.03 5.26 14.38
N THR A 109 8.98 6.04 14.62
CA THR A 109 8.71 7.14 13.70
C THR A 109 9.73 8.23 13.97
N SER A 110 10.85 8.22 13.23
CA SER A 110 11.76 9.36 13.26
C SER A 110 10.99 10.63 12.94
N VAL A 111 11.37 11.76 13.55
CA VAL A 111 10.79 13.07 13.24
C VAL A 111 10.84 13.35 11.73
N THR A 112 11.86 12.84 11.05
CA THR A 112 11.99 12.86 9.59
C THR A 112 10.92 12.03 8.89
N ARG A 113 10.67 10.78 9.30
CA ARG A 113 9.58 9.95 8.76
C ARG A 113 8.22 10.60 8.99
N LEU A 114 8.02 11.18 10.18
CA LEU A 114 6.80 11.91 10.50
C LEU A 114 6.61 13.11 9.57
N ARG A 115 7.62 13.97 9.46
CA ARG A 115 7.62 15.12 8.56
C ARG A 115 7.37 14.70 7.11
N SER A 116 8.02 13.64 6.65
CA SER A 116 7.81 13.10 5.30
C SER A 116 6.39 12.58 5.08
N LEU A 117 5.79 11.90 6.07
CA LEU A 117 4.40 11.43 6.00
C LEU A 117 3.42 12.61 5.98
N VAL A 118 3.62 13.61 6.84
CA VAL A 118 2.79 14.83 6.88
C VAL A 118 2.92 15.60 5.58
N LEU A 119 4.14 15.86 5.10
CA LEU A 119 4.36 16.57 3.84
C LEU A 119 3.76 15.81 2.65
N LYS A 120 3.93 14.48 2.59
CA LYS A 120 3.33 13.67 1.54
C LYS A 120 1.80 13.74 1.59
N PHE A 121 1.21 13.70 2.79
CA PHE A 121 -0.23 13.80 2.98
C PHE A 121 -0.77 15.20 2.61
N GLU A 122 -0.12 16.27 3.05
CA GLU A 122 -0.51 17.65 2.76
C GLU A 122 -0.34 18.03 1.29
N MET A 123 0.68 17.49 0.63
CA MET A 123 1.00 17.78 -0.77
C MET A 123 0.35 16.82 -1.76
N PHE A 124 -0.27 15.73 -1.30
CA PHE A 124 -0.88 14.75 -2.19
C PHE A 124 -2.05 15.36 -2.94
N LYS A 125 -2.06 15.19 -4.26
CA LYS A 125 -3.15 15.61 -5.13
C LYS A 125 -3.59 14.44 -5.99
N LYS A 126 -4.89 14.35 -6.25
CA LYS A 126 -5.41 13.38 -7.21
C LYS A 126 -4.87 13.72 -8.61
N GLU A 127 -4.05 12.85 -9.17
CA GLU A 127 -3.65 12.98 -10.57
C GLU A 127 -4.80 12.63 -11.53
N PRO A 128 -4.90 13.28 -12.70
CA PRO A 128 -5.94 12.97 -13.69
C PRO A 128 -5.93 11.52 -14.18
N LYS A 129 -4.75 10.88 -14.19
CA LYS A 129 -4.54 9.50 -14.65
C LYS A 129 -4.97 8.42 -13.65
N ASN A 130 -5.15 8.77 -12.38
CA ASN A 130 -5.52 7.82 -11.33
C ASN A 130 -7.05 7.81 -11.16
N SER A 131 -7.63 6.62 -10.96
CA SER A 131 -9.05 6.49 -10.62
C SER A 131 -9.34 7.08 -9.23
N MET A 132 -10.61 7.38 -8.95
CA MET A 132 -11.01 7.85 -7.62
C MET A 132 -10.74 6.80 -6.54
N THR A 133 -11.03 5.53 -6.83
CA THR A 133 -10.78 4.40 -5.93
C THR A 133 -9.29 4.27 -5.58
N GLU A 134 -8.39 4.40 -6.55
CA GLU A 134 -6.94 4.32 -6.27
C GLU A 134 -6.48 5.52 -5.43
N TYR A 135 -6.98 6.71 -5.74
CA TYR A 135 -6.72 7.91 -4.93
C TYR A 135 -7.18 7.73 -3.47
N GLN A 136 -8.39 7.23 -3.25
CA GLN A 136 -8.93 6.98 -1.92
C GLN A 136 -8.17 5.90 -1.16
N ARG A 137 -7.76 4.83 -1.86
CA ARG A 137 -6.93 3.76 -1.29
C ARG A 137 -5.61 4.31 -0.79
N ILE A 138 -4.96 5.17 -1.58
CA ILE A 138 -3.70 5.83 -1.23
C ILE A 138 -3.91 6.81 -0.06
N MET A 139 -4.96 7.66 -0.10
CA MET A 139 -5.30 8.58 1.01
C MET A 139 -5.57 7.84 2.31
N SER A 140 -6.39 6.79 2.27
CA SER A 140 -6.71 5.96 3.43
C SER A 140 -5.47 5.29 4.02
N ALA A 141 -4.52 4.90 3.17
CA ALA A 141 -3.24 4.37 3.62
C ALA A 141 -2.43 5.44 4.38
N MET A 142 -2.30 6.65 3.83
CA MET A 142 -1.60 7.74 4.51
C MET A 142 -2.25 8.16 5.84
N ILE A 143 -3.58 8.21 5.91
CA ILE A 143 -4.31 8.50 7.17
C ILE A 143 -4.00 7.44 8.23
N ARG A 144 -4.04 6.17 7.85
CA ARG A 144 -3.72 5.07 8.77
C ARG A 144 -2.27 5.15 9.24
N ASP A 145 -1.34 5.44 8.33
CA ASP A 145 0.07 5.58 8.67
C ASP A 145 0.28 6.76 9.64
N LEU A 146 -0.39 7.90 9.43
CA LEU A 146 -0.34 9.05 10.36
C LEU A 146 -0.96 8.75 11.73
N LYS A 147 -2.09 8.02 11.78
CA LYS A 147 -2.71 7.58 13.04
C LYS A 147 -1.80 6.64 13.84
N ASN A 148 -1.10 5.73 13.16
CA ASN A 148 -0.17 4.79 13.81
C ASN A 148 1.06 5.49 14.41
N VAL A 149 1.38 6.71 13.96
CA VAL A 149 2.56 7.47 14.34
C VAL A 149 2.33 8.33 15.61
N VAL A 150 1.14 8.27 16.22
CA VAL A 150 0.74 9.12 17.37
C VAL A 150 0.68 10.61 17.00
N ILE A 151 0.31 10.93 15.75
CA ILE A 151 -0.42 12.17 15.50
C ILE A 151 -1.89 11.78 15.45
N ALA A 152 -2.62 12.07 16.52
CA ALA A 152 -4.07 12.07 16.47
C ALA A 152 -4.50 13.23 15.56
N LEU A 153 -4.58 12.99 14.25
CA LEU A 153 -5.27 13.91 13.36
C LEU A 153 -6.73 13.90 13.73
N SER A 154 -7.27 15.04 14.15
CA SER A 154 -8.71 15.16 14.37
C SER A 154 -9.46 14.87 13.07
N ASP A 155 -10.71 14.45 13.16
CA ASP A 155 -11.50 14.19 11.97
C ASP A 155 -11.66 15.46 11.12
N GLU A 156 -11.74 16.63 11.76
CA GLU A 156 -11.69 17.93 11.07
C GLU A 156 -10.40 18.12 10.27
N GLN A 157 -9.23 17.82 10.85
CA GLN A 157 -7.95 17.92 10.12
C GLN A 157 -7.89 16.96 8.93
N GLN A 158 -8.47 15.76 9.07
CA GLN A 158 -8.58 14.81 7.96
C GLN A 158 -9.48 15.36 6.85
N VAL A 159 -10.65 15.90 7.20
CA VAL A 159 -11.60 16.53 6.26
C VAL A 159 -10.95 17.70 5.51
N GLN A 160 -10.31 18.62 6.22
CA GLN A 160 -9.64 19.78 5.62
C GLN A 160 -8.54 19.40 4.63
N VAL A 161 -7.76 18.36 4.93
CA VAL A 161 -6.74 17.89 3.98
C VAL A 161 -7.38 17.31 2.73
N VAL A 162 -8.45 16.52 2.85
CA VAL A 162 -9.16 15.98 1.68
C VAL A 162 -9.73 17.10 0.80
N ILE A 163 -10.34 18.12 1.40
CA ILE A 163 -10.87 19.27 0.65
C ILE A 163 -9.76 19.96 -0.15
N ARG A 164 -8.57 20.15 0.45
CA ARG A 164 -7.43 20.80 -0.21
C ARG A 164 -6.76 19.93 -1.29
N SER A 165 -6.83 18.60 -1.16
CA SER A 165 -6.20 17.67 -2.12
C SER A 165 -7.04 17.41 -3.37
N LEU A 166 -8.32 17.82 -3.39
CA LEU A 166 -9.19 17.71 -4.56
C LEU A 166 -8.69 18.56 -5.74
N PRO A 167 -8.85 18.08 -6.99
CA PRO A 167 -8.43 18.80 -8.19
C PRO A 167 -9.05 20.19 -8.30
N ASP A 168 -8.38 21.09 -9.02
CA ASP A 168 -8.89 22.45 -9.26
C ASP A 168 -10.16 22.49 -10.10
N SER A 169 -10.45 21.44 -10.88
CA SER A 169 -11.73 21.29 -11.58
C SER A 169 -12.92 21.06 -10.64
N TRP A 170 -12.68 20.68 -9.39
CA TRP A 170 -13.71 20.28 -8.42
C TRP A 170 -14.05 21.41 -7.41
N VAL A 171 -14.07 22.66 -7.87
CA VAL A 171 -14.35 23.84 -7.02
C VAL A 171 -15.68 23.72 -6.30
N ASN A 172 -16.73 23.29 -7.01
CA ASN A 172 -18.08 23.15 -6.45
C ASN A 172 -18.11 22.08 -5.35
N MET A 173 -17.46 20.94 -5.57
CA MET A 173 -17.36 19.89 -4.55
C MET A 173 -16.59 20.38 -3.32
N ARG A 174 -15.47 21.10 -3.50
CA ARG A 174 -14.75 21.71 -2.35
C ARG A 174 -15.65 22.65 -1.55
N GLN A 175 -16.49 23.45 -2.20
CA GLN A 175 -17.45 24.31 -1.51
C GLN A 175 -18.49 23.51 -0.73
N ILE A 176 -19.09 22.47 -1.34
CA ILE A 176 -20.06 21.59 -0.69
C ILE A 176 -19.44 20.95 0.56
N LEU A 177 -18.24 20.41 0.43
CA LEU A 177 -17.53 19.76 1.54
C LEU A 177 -17.16 20.73 2.66
N THR A 178 -16.90 22.00 2.33
CA THR A 178 -16.50 23.03 3.32
C THR A 178 -17.67 23.55 4.15
N TYR A 179 -18.85 23.70 3.53
CA TYR A 179 -20.00 24.35 4.16
C TYR A 179 -21.08 23.37 4.66
N ASN A 180 -20.93 22.07 4.42
CA ASN A 180 -21.89 21.07 4.89
C ASN A 180 -21.48 20.51 6.27
N GLU A 181 -22.16 20.96 7.32
CA GLU A 181 -21.92 20.56 8.72
C GLU A 181 -22.18 19.07 9.01
N ASN A 182 -22.83 18.34 8.10
CA ASN A 182 -23.04 16.90 8.26
C ASN A 182 -21.79 16.07 7.94
N ILE A 183 -20.76 16.68 7.35
CA ILE A 183 -19.50 16.04 7.03
C ILE A 183 -18.61 16.15 8.24
N LYS A 184 -18.47 15.04 8.98
CA LYS A 184 -17.77 15.03 10.26
C LYS A 184 -16.46 14.28 10.22
N ASN A 185 -16.30 13.37 9.26
CA ASN A 185 -15.14 12.52 9.18
C ASN A 185 -14.80 12.13 7.73
N PHE A 186 -13.71 11.38 7.57
CA PHE A 186 -13.22 10.93 6.28
C PHE A 186 -14.23 10.06 5.50
N ALA A 187 -15.04 9.25 6.17
CA ALA A 187 -16.04 8.41 5.50
C ALA A 187 -17.13 9.26 4.83
N ASP A 188 -17.60 10.30 5.52
CA ASP A 188 -18.61 11.22 4.98
C ASP A 188 -18.08 11.91 3.71
N VAL A 189 -16.85 12.44 3.76
CA VAL A 189 -16.21 13.07 2.60
C VAL A 189 -16.04 12.08 1.45
N SER A 190 -15.62 10.85 1.75
CA SER A 190 -15.34 9.83 0.73
C SER A 190 -16.59 9.48 -0.08
N HIS A 191 -17.73 9.31 0.60
CA HIS A 191 -19.01 9.04 -0.04
C HIS A 191 -19.45 10.18 -0.98
N HIS A 192 -19.31 11.44 -0.56
CA HIS A 192 -19.65 12.59 -1.41
C HIS A 192 -18.75 12.70 -2.64
N VAL A 193 -17.45 12.44 -2.47
CA VAL A 193 -16.47 12.50 -3.56
C VAL A 193 -16.67 11.35 -4.56
N GLU A 194 -17.08 10.17 -4.11
CA GLU A 194 -17.47 9.04 -4.98
C GLU A 194 -18.66 9.36 -5.86
N LEU A 195 -19.75 9.83 -5.26
CA LEU A 195 -20.98 10.15 -5.99
C LEU A 195 -20.76 11.19 -7.09
N GLU A 196 -19.94 12.21 -6.83
CA GLU A 196 -19.59 13.21 -7.84
C GLU A 196 -18.70 12.64 -8.94
N ALA A 197 -17.76 11.76 -8.61
CA ALA A 197 -16.92 11.10 -9.61
C ALA A 197 -17.77 10.26 -10.57
N GLU A 198 -18.72 9.49 -10.04
CA GLU A 198 -19.66 8.68 -10.81
C GLU A 198 -20.56 9.56 -11.69
N SER A 199 -21.02 10.69 -11.17
CA SER A 199 -21.80 11.68 -11.91
C SER A 199 -21.02 12.31 -13.08
N GLU A 200 -19.78 12.74 -12.85
CA GLU A 200 -18.91 13.26 -13.92
C GLU A 200 -18.63 12.19 -15.00
N GLU A 201 -18.42 10.93 -14.59
CA GLU A 201 -18.18 9.83 -15.52
C GLU A 201 -19.41 9.49 -16.36
N ALA A 202 -20.60 9.45 -15.74
CA ALA A 202 -21.87 9.28 -16.45
C ALA A 202 -22.13 10.43 -17.45
N THR A 203 -21.82 11.67 -17.06
CA THR A 203 -21.94 12.85 -17.92
C THR A 203 -20.96 12.79 -19.09
N ARG A 204 -19.72 12.35 -18.85
CA ARG A 204 -18.73 12.16 -19.92
C ARG A 204 -19.13 11.04 -20.87
N ALA A 205 -19.64 9.92 -20.36
CA ALA A 205 -20.09 8.80 -21.17
C ALA A 205 -21.25 9.21 -22.08
N THR A 206 -22.26 9.87 -21.54
CA THR A 206 -23.42 10.38 -22.32
C THR A 206 -23.00 11.39 -23.39
N ALA A 207 -22.08 12.32 -23.08
CA ALA A 207 -21.53 13.26 -24.06
C ALA A 207 -20.78 12.56 -25.21
N PHE A 208 -20.06 11.48 -24.92
CA PHE A 208 -19.36 10.67 -25.93
C PHE A 208 -20.34 9.99 -26.90
N PHE A 209 -21.43 9.39 -26.37
CA PHE A 209 -22.48 8.81 -27.21
C PHE A 209 -23.19 9.87 -28.08
N ALA A 210 -23.43 11.07 -27.54
CA ALA A 210 -24.05 12.16 -28.30
C ALA A 210 -23.16 12.70 -29.45
N GLN A 211 -21.83 12.66 -29.31
CA GLN A 211 -20.90 13.04 -30.38
C GLN A 211 -20.74 11.93 -31.43
N GLY A 212 -20.81 10.66 -31.06
CA GLY A 212 -20.79 9.52 -32.00
C GLY A 212 -21.97 9.53 -32.99
N GLY A 213 -23.16 9.98 -32.54
CA GLY A 213 -24.36 10.06 -33.37
C GLY A 213 -24.35 11.18 -34.43
N LYS A 214 -23.48 12.19 -34.32
CA LYS A 214 -23.48 13.35 -35.23
C LYS A 214 -22.69 13.14 -36.53
N ARG A 215 -22.01 12.00 -36.72
CA ARG A 215 -21.18 11.74 -37.91
C ARG A 215 -21.90 11.15 -39.12
N HIS A 216 -23.21 10.86 -39.05
CA HIS A 216 -23.92 10.15 -40.11
C HIS A 216 -25.07 10.93 -40.78
N GLY A 217 -24.86 12.21 -41.09
CA GLY A 217 -25.88 13.06 -41.69
C GLY A 217 -25.40 13.96 -42.82
N ASN A 218 -24.79 13.43 -43.89
CA ASN A 218 -24.64 14.21 -45.14
C ASN A 218 -24.44 13.42 -46.45
N TRP A 219 -24.79 12.13 -46.53
CA TRP A 219 -24.60 11.34 -47.75
C TRP A 219 -25.75 11.46 -48.79
N TYR A 220 -26.94 11.89 -48.38
CA TYR A 220 -28.12 11.88 -49.26
C TYR A 220 -28.45 13.26 -49.84
N LYS A 221 -27.57 13.85 -50.66
CA LYS A 221 -27.95 14.99 -51.53
C LYS A 221 -27.04 15.24 -52.73
N ARG A 222 -26.52 14.20 -53.40
CA ARG A 222 -25.90 14.36 -54.73
C ARG A 222 -26.14 13.14 -55.63
N LYS A 223 -27.37 12.93 -56.09
CA LYS A 223 -27.62 12.17 -57.33
C LYS A 223 -29.03 12.39 -57.87
N ARG A 224 -29.25 13.52 -58.53
CA ARG A 224 -30.30 13.68 -59.54
C ARG A 224 -30.07 14.97 -60.33
N LYS A 225 -29.18 14.90 -61.32
CA LYS A 225 -29.27 15.77 -62.51
C LYS A 225 -28.51 15.14 -63.69
N GLY A 226 -29.27 14.76 -64.70
CA GLY A 226 -28.87 14.74 -66.11
C GLY A 226 -28.16 13.49 -66.64
N LYS A 227 -28.91 12.60 -67.29
CA LYS A 227 -28.65 12.29 -68.72
C LYS A 227 -29.81 11.50 -69.33
N SER A 228 -30.54 12.19 -70.20
CA SER A 228 -31.55 11.67 -71.12
C SER A 228 -30.98 11.60 -72.54
N GLY A 229 -31.35 10.55 -73.28
CA GLY A 229 -31.25 10.43 -74.74
C GLY A 229 -29.87 10.01 -75.28
N ASN A 230 -29.73 9.16 -76.30
CA ASN A 230 -30.70 8.45 -77.14
C ASN A 230 -29.98 7.25 -77.81
N LYS A 231 -30.76 6.26 -78.27
CA LYS A 231 -30.30 5.08 -79.02
C LYS A 231 -30.10 5.39 -80.53
N GLU A 232 -29.58 4.36 -81.21
CA GLU A 232 -29.58 4.08 -82.67
C GLU A 232 -28.41 4.74 -83.43
N GLY A 233 -27.63 4.09 -84.29
CA GLY A 233 -27.63 2.78 -84.95
C GLY A 233 -26.49 2.81 -86.00
N PRO A 234 -26.10 1.69 -86.63
CA PRO A 234 -24.76 1.49 -87.20
C PRO A 234 -24.67 1.82 -88.71
N SER A 235 -23.45 1.99 -89.24
CA SER A 235 -23.01 1.44 -90.55
C SER A 235 -21.54 1.75 -90.86
N ASN A 236 -20.88 0.68 -91.35
CA ASN A 236 -19.58 0.53 -92.04
C ASN A 236 -18.28 0.85 -91.30
#